data_AF-A0A966DRU1-F1
#
_entry.id   AF-A0A966DRU1-F1
#
_cell.length_a   1.000
_cell.length_b   1.000
_cell.length_c   1.000
_cell.angle_alpha   90.00
_cell.angle_beta   90.00
_cell.angle_gamma   90.00
#
_symmetry.space_group_name_H-M   'P 1'
#
loop_
_entity.id
_entity.type
_entity.pdbx_description
1 polymer ?
#
loop_
_entity_poly.entity_id
_entity_poly.type
_entity_poly.pdbx_seq_one_letter_code
_entity_poly.pdbx_strand_id
1 'polypeptide(L)' 'FYDAYEESYYILNFYLENLSEDYFTYIKSRTMHEQNSDNFFAEPVPVFSNVSNGIGFFGGYSQSVHPIRIEGYIYDYQ' A
#
# COMPACT_ATOMS: atom_id res chain seq x y z
N PHE A 1 24.03 -17.45 38.14
CA PHE A 1 23.97 -17.46 36.68
C PHE A 1 23.33 -16.15 36.26
N TYR A 2 24.03 -15.35 35.46
CA TYR A 2 23.51 -14.11 34.90
C TYR A 2 23.02 -14.47 33.51
N ASP A 3 21.72 -14.31 33.25
CA ASP A 3 21.21 -14.43 31.90
C ASP A 3 21.68 -13.21 31.11
N ALA A 4 22.30 -13.45 29.96
CA ALA A 4 22.74 -12.38 29.07
C ALA A 4 21.49 -11.76 28.42
N TYR A 5 21.20 -10.50 28.73
CA TYR A 5 20.17 -9.75 28.03
C TYR A 5 20.60 -9.55 26.57
N GLU A 6 19.86 -10.12 25.62
CA GLU A 6 20.05 -9.80 24.21
C GLU A 6 19.33 -8.48 23.94
N GLU A 7 20.09 -7.41 23.68
CA GLU A 7 19.49 -6.15 23.23
C GLU A 7 18.75 -6.40 21.92
N SER A 8 17.44 -6.15 21.93
CA SER A 8 16.57 -6.32 20.78
C SER A 8 15.91 -4.99 20.41
N TYR A 9 15.55 -4.84 19.15
CA TYR A 9 14.85 -3.65 18.69
C TYR A 9 13.79 -4.01 17.65
N TYR A 10 12.74 -3.21 17.60
CA TYR A 10 11.74 -3.24 16.53
C TYR A 10 12.02 -2.12 15.53
N ILE A 11 11.80 -2.38 14.25
CA ILE A 11 11.77 -1.34 13.21
C ILE A 11 10.32 -1.10 12.84
N LEU A 12 9.83 0.11 13.08
CA LEU A 12 8.53 0.56 12.60
C LEU A 12 8.73 1.42 11.35
N ASN A 13 8.23 0.95 10.20
CA ASN A 13 8.31 1.69 8.94
C ASN A 13 7.05 2.53 8.73
N PHE A 14 7.21 3.84 8.60
CA PHE A 14 6.16 4.76 8.19
C PHE A 14 6.25 5.00 6.69
N TYR A 15 5.14 4.76 5.99
CA TYR A 15 5.03 4.98 4.55
C TYR A 15 4.19 6.22 4.30
N LEU A 16 4.75 7.18 3.56
CA LEU A 16 4.02 8.33 3.03
C LEU A 16 3.95 8.18 1.51
N GLU A 17 2.74 7.99 0.99
CA GLU A 17 2.49 7.86 -0.44
C GLU A 17 1.97 9.17 -1.01
N ASN A 18 2.56 9.61 -2.12
CA ASN A 18 2.10 10.76 -2.88
C ASN A 18 1.71 10.30 -4.28
N LEU A 19 0.45 10.52 -4.63
CA LEU A 19 -0.14 10.09 -5.89
C LEU A 19 -0.68 11.30 -6.64
N SER A 20 -0.49 11.30 -7.96
CA SER A 20 -1.26 12.19 -8.82
C SER A 20 -2.75 11.84 -8.77
N GLU A 21 -3.61 12.82 -9.05
CA GLU A 21 -5.06 12.61 -9.15
C GLU A 21 -5.44 11.51 -10.16
N ASP A 22 -4.76 11.47 -11.30
CA ASP A 22 -4.98 10.45 -12.34
C ASP A 22 -4.68 9.04 -11.84
N TYR A 23 -3.58 8.86 -11.10
CA TYR A 23 -3.24 7.57 -10.49
C TYR A 23 -4.31 7.18 -9.46
N PHE A 24 -4.68 8.10 -8.57
CA PHE A 24 -5.71 7.83 -7.57
C PHE A 24 -7.05 7.42 -8.21
N THR A 25 -7.46 8.13 -9.25
CA THR A 25 -8.70 7.85 -10.00
C THR A 25 -8.63 6.50 -10.71
N TYR A 26 -7.47 6.16 -11.29
CA TYR A 26 -7.22 4.82 -11.83
C TYR A 26 -7.42 3.73 -10.78
N ILE A 27 -6.73 3.80 -9.63
CA ILE A 27 -6.87 2.80 -8.56
C ILE A 27 -8.34 2.64 -8.19
N LYS A 28 -9.04 3.75 -7.93
CA LYS A 28 -10.44 3.75 -7.51
C LYS A 28 -11.34 3.05 -8.53
N SER A 29 -11.25 3.44 -9.81
CA SER A 29 -12.06 2.84 -10.87
C SER A 29 -11.75 1.36 -11.11
N ARG A 30 -10.47 0.98 -11.00
CA ARG A 30 -10.02 -0.40 -11.12
C ARG A 30 -10.55 -1.26 -9.98
N THR A 31 -10.47 -0.77 -8.74
CA THR A 31 -11.02 -1.49 -7.58
C THR A 31 -12.53 -1.70 -7.72
N MET A 32 -13.27 -0.70 -8.18
CA MET A 32 -14.70 -0.86 -8.46
C MET A 32 -14.98 -1.89 -9.55
N HIS A 33 -14.17 -1.90 -10.62
CA HIS A 33 -14.25 -2.91 -11.67
C HIS A 33 -14.02 -4.32 -11.13
N GLU A 34 -12.95 -4.52 -10.35
CA GLU A 34 -12.62 -5.82 -9.73
C GLU A 34 -13.68 -6.26 -8.72
N GLN A 35 -14.26 -5.35 -7.93
CA GLN A 35 -15.33 -5.68 -6.97
C GLN A 35 -16.63 -6.09 -7.66
N ASN A 36 -16.88 -5.61 -8.88
CA ASN A 36 -18.07 -5.94 -9.66
C ASN A 36 -17.88 -7.13 -10.61
N SER A 37 -16.65 -7.64 -10.80
CA SER A 37 -16.37 -8.69 -11.81
C SER A 37 -17.08 -10.01 -11.51
N ASP A 38 -17.29 -10.32 -10.23
CA ASP A 38 -17.86 -11.60 -9.78
C ASP A 38 -19.38 -11.52 -9.60
N ASN A 39 -19.99 -10.34 -9.80
CA ASN A 39 -21.42 -10.14 -9.72
C ASN A 39 -22.05 -10.07 -11.12
N PHE A 40 -22.64 -11.18 -11.57
CA PHE A 40 -23.29 -11.30 -12.89
C PHE A 40 -24.48 -10.34 -13.10
N PHE A 41 -25.00 -9.73 -12.04
CA PHE A 41 -26.08 -8.74 -12.10
C PHE A 41 -25.59 -7.30 -11.92
N ALA A 42 -24.30 -7.09 -11.64
CA ALA A 42 -23.72 -5.75 -11.55
C ALA A 42 -23.45 -5.20 -12.94
N GLU A 43 -23.69 -3.89 -13.09
CA GLU A 43 -23.27 -3.19 -14.30
C GLU A 43 -21.74 -3.12 -14.37
N PRO A 44 -21.13 -3.37 -15.55
CA PRO A 44 -19.70 -3.22 -15.74
C PRO A 44 -19.23 -1.80 -15.43
N VAL A 45 -18.26 -1.67 -14.53
CA VAL A 45 -17.63 -0.37 -14.23
C VAL A 45 -16.44 -0.17 -15.16
N PRO A 46 -16.39 0.92 -15.95
CA PRO A 46 -15.24 1.21 -16.79
C PRO A 46 -14.03 1.60 -15.95
N VAL A 47 -12.85 1.06 -16.31
CA VAL A 47 -11.58 1.46 -15.71
C VAL A 47 -11.13 2.77 -16.34
N PHE A 48 -10.71 3.73 -15.51
CA PHE A 48 -10.24 5.05 -15.92
C PHE A 48 -9.03 4.97 -16.86
N SER A 49 -9.00 5.88 -17.85
CA SER A 49 -7.96 6.00 -18.88
C SER A 49 -7.80 7.48 -19.23
N ASN A 50 -6.58 8.01 -19.16
CA ASN A 50 -6.25 9.39 -19.59
C ASN A 50 -5.30 9.41 -20.81
N VAL A 51 -4.94 8.24 -21.35
CA VAL A 51 -4.20 8.14 -22.62
C VAL A 51 -5.14 8.36 -23.80
N SER A 52 -4.82 9.32 -24.65
CA SER A 52 -5.52 9.56 -25.92
C SER A 52 -5.00 8.66 -27.04
N ASN A 53 -5.88 8.19 -27.94
CA ASN A 53 -5.54 7.30 -29.06
C ASN A 53 -4.92 5.95 -28.64
N GLY A 54 -5.27 5.46 -27.45
CA GLY A 54 -4.80 4.20 -26.91
C GLY A 54 -5.59 3.79 -25.68
N ILE A 55 -5.18 2.68 -25.07
CA ILE A 55 -5.74 2.19 -23.80
C ILE A 55 -4.65 2.33 -22.74
N GLY A 56 -4.98 2.96 -21.62
CA GLY A 56 -4.11 3.01 -20.46
C GLY A 56 -4.26 4.29 -19.67
N PHE A 57 -3.54 4.36 -18.56
CA PHE A 57 -3.43 5.57 -17.76
C PHE A 57 -1.96 5.94 -17.59
N PHE A 58 -1.71 7.22 -17.43
CA PHE A 58 -0.44 7.79 -17.03
C PHE A 58 -0.65 8.55 -15.73
N GLY A 59 0.19 8.29 -14.74
CA GLY A 59 0.07 8.92 -13.43
C GLY A 59 1.40 8.93 -12.69
N GLY A 60 1.51 9.83 -11.71
CA GLY A 60 2.65 9.92 -10.80
C GLY A 60 2.40 9.14 -9.52
N TYR A 61 3.41 8.41 -9.08
CA TYR A 61 3.50 7.78 -7.77
C TYR A 61 4.89 8.01 -7.20
N SER A 62 4.95 8.41 -5.93
CA SER A 62 6.19 8.40 -5.15
C SER A 62 5.89 7.96 -3.73
N GLN A 63 6.87 7.34 -3.10
CA GLN A 63 6.76 6.84 -1.73
C GLN A 63 8.00 7.26 -0.94
N SER A 64 7.76 7.75 0.27
CA SER A 64 8.81 7.97 1.27
C SER A 64 8.63 6.97 2.40
N VAL A 65 9.72 6.32 2.79
CA VAL A 65 9.73 5.37 3.92
C VAL A 65 10.62 5.94 5.01
N HIS A 66 10.06 6.07 6.21
CA HIS A 66 10.78 6.51 7.40
C HIS A 66 10.81 5.40 8.45
N PRO A 67 11.96 4.73 8.64
CA PRO A 67 12.11 3.72 9.69
C PRO A 67 12.37 4.38 11.05
N ILE A 68 11.61 3.98 12.07
CA ILE A 68 11.87 4.32 13.47
C ILE A 68 12.34 3.06 14.18
N ARG A 69 13.54 3.13 14.78
CA ARG A 69 14.07 2.09 15.66
C ARG A 69 13.49 2.29 17.06
N ILE A 70 12.90 1.24 17.61
CA ILE A 70 12.33 1.21 18.95
C ILE A 70 13.10 0.16 19.74
N GLU A 71 13.86 0.59 20.75
CA GLU A 71 14.56 -0.34 21.64
C GLU A 71 13.54 -1.03 22.56
N GLY A 72 13.73 -2.32 22.80
CA GLY A 72 12.93 -3.10 23.74
C GLY A 72 13.68 -4.28 24.31
N TYR A 73 13.30 -4.72 25.51
CA TYR A 73 13.73 -6.01 26.03
C TYR A 73 12.72 -7.05 25.56
N ILE A 74 13.14 -8.00 24.73
CA ILE A 74 12.36 -9.22 24.50
C ILE A 74 12.50 -10.07 25.76
N TYR A 75 11.39 -10.19 26.50
CA TYR A 75 11.30 -11.16 27.59
C TYR A 75 10.93 -12.51 26.97
N ASP A 76 11.84 -13.47 27.09
CA ASP A 76 11.55 -14.85 26.74
C ASP A 76 10.74 -15.47 27.90
N TYR A 77 9.42 -15.57 27.74
CA TYR A 77 8.57 -16.28 28.69
C TYR A 77 8.64 -17.78 28.36
N GLN A 78 9.46 -18.51 29.14
CA GLN A 78 9.52 -19.98 29.16
C GLN A 78 8.22 -20.60 29.68
#